data_AF-A0A1F4UNL8-F1
#
_entry.id   AF-A0A1F4UNL8-F1
#
_cell.length_a   1.000
_cell.length_b   1.000
_cell.length_c   1.000
_cell.angle_alpha   90.00
_cell.angle_beta   90.00
_cell.angle_gamma   90.00
#
_symmetry.space_group_name_H-M   'P 1'
#
loop_
_entity.id
_entity.type
_entity.pdbx_description
1 polymer ?
#
loop_
_entity_poly.entity_id
_entity_poly.type
_entity_poly.pdbx_seq_one_letter_code
_entity_poly.pdbx_strand_id
1 'polypeptide(L)' 'MVIEVTVKTSCKKSEIILKENIYHISLKGKPINNSANLELIDLLSSYFNTSKSSVKILRGLKGRKKIIEILEE' A
#
# COMPACT_ATOMS: atom_id res chain seq x y z
N MET A 1 -1.05 -3.08 13.81
CA MET A 1 0.15 -3.72 13.23
C MET A 1 0.94 -2.74 12.36
N VAL A 2 2.28 -2.78 12.36
CA VAL A 2 3.13 -1.99 11.44
C VAL A 2 3.78 -2.92 10.42
N ILE A 3 3.62 -2.63 9.13
CA ILE A 3 4.16 -3.42 8.02
C ILE A 3 5.02 -2.58 7.09
N GLU A 4 6.02 -3.23 6.49
CA GLU A 4 6.85 -2.62 5.47
C GLU A 4 6.36 -3.03 4.08
N VAL A 5 6.07 -2.02 3.24
CA VAL A 5 5.55 -2.24 1.89
C VAL A 5 6.45 -1.57 0.86
N THR A 6 6.64 -2.22 -0.28
CA THR A 6 7.32 -1.67 -1.44
C THR A 6 6.32 -1.50 -2.57
N VAL A 7 5.99 -0.25 -2.88
CA VAL A 7 5.04 0.13 -3.91
C VAL A 7 5.76 0.37 -5.24
N LYS A 8 5.29 -0.32 -6.28
CA LYS A 8 5.71 -0.13 -7.67
C LYS A 8 4.51 0.39 -8.46
N THR A 9 4.53 1.67 -8.77
CA THR A 9 3.51 2.33 -9.61
C THR A 9 3.79 2.12 -11.09
N SER A 10 2.78 2.35 -11.95
CA SER A 10 2.88 2.16 -13.42
C SER A 10 3.03 0.70 -13.86
N CYS A 11 2.48 -0.24 -13.09
CA CYS A 11 2.36 -1.64 -13.50
C CYS A 11 1.15 -1.85 -14.43
N LYS A 12 1.10 -2.98 -15.16
CA LYS A 12 -0.06 -3.33 -16.01
C LYS A 12 -1.24 -3.89 -15.20
N LYS A 13 -0.98 -4.39 -13.99
CA LYS A 13 -1.95 -5.01 -13.08
C LYS A 13 -1.66 -4.59 -11.64
N SER A 14 -2.70 -4.62 -10.80
CA SER A 14 -2.64 -4.38 -9.37
C SER A 14 -2.51 -5.72 -8.63
N GLU A 15 -1.40 -5.96 -7.95
CA GLU A 15 -1.10 -7.25 -7.29
C GLU A 15 -0.29 -7.03 -6.00
N ILE A 16 -0.52 -7.88 -5.00
CA ILE A 16 0.22 -7.91 -3.72
C ILE A 16 1.03 -9.19 -3.67
N ILE A 17 2.33 -9.07 -3.40
CA ILE A 17 3.25 -10.19 -3.28
C ILE A 17 4.02 -10.04 -1.97
N LEU A 18 3.89 -10.99 -1.06
CA LEU A 18 4.69 -11.03 0.16
C LEU A 18 6.02 -11.75 -0.13
N LYS A 19 7.15 -11.05 0.05
CA LYS A 19 8.49 -11.64 -0.03
C LYS A 19 9.30 -11.23 1.18
N GLU A 20 9.87 -12.20 1.90
CA GLU A 20 10.83 -11.94 2.99
C GLU A 20 10.30 -10.90 4.00
N ASN A 21 9.01 -11.01 4.38
CA ASN A 21 8.34 -10.10 5.32
C ASN A 21 8.08 -8.67 4.78
N ILE A 22 8.31 -8.43 3.50
CA ILE A 22 8.05 -7.17 2.80
C ILE A 22 6.91 -7.36 1.79
N TYR A 23 5.91 -6.49 1.85
CA TYR A 23 4.78 -6.51 0.92
C TYR A 23 5.11 -5.72 -0.36
N HIS A 24 5.34 -6.42 -1.46
CA HIS A 24 5.53 -5.82 -2.77
C HIS A 24 4.18 -5.59 -3.44
N ILE A 25 3.81 -4.33 -3.60
CA ILE A 25 2.52 -3.93 -4.14
C ILE A 25 2.74 -3.29 -5.50
N SER A 26 2.25 -3.94 -6.54
CA SER A 26 2.20 -3.39 -7.88
C SER A 26 0.89 -2.64 -8.03
N LEU A 27 0.97 -1.38 -8.45
CA LEU A 27 -0.19 -0.52 -8.68
C LEU A 27 -0.24 -0.11 -10.15
N LYS A 28 -1.45 -0.10 -10.69
CA LYS A 28 -1.69 0.33 -12.07
C LYS A 28 -1.73 1.85 -12.13
N GLY A 29 -2.23 2.49 -11.07
CA GLY A 29 -2.25 3.93 -10.90
C GLY A 29 -0.86 4.57 -11.03
N LYS A 30 -0.79 5.69 -11.76
CA LYS A 30 0.37 6.58 -11.72
C LYS A 30 0.42 7.30 -10.37
N PRO A 31 1.60 7.70 -9.88
CA PRO A 31 1.73 8.52 -8.67
C PRO A 31 1.37 9.99 -8.94
N ILE A 32 0.26 10.23 -9.66
CA ILE A 32 -0.26 11.56 -10.02
C ILE A 32 -1.50 11.80 -9.14
N ASN A 33 -1.63 12.98 -8.54
CA ASN A 33 -2.78 13.40 -7.71
C ASN A 33 -3.26 12.37 -6.67
N ASN A 34 -2.35 11.78 -5.89
CA ASN A 34 -2.69 10.79 -4.86
C ASN A 34 -3.39 9.50 -5.34
N SER A 35 -3.58 9.28 -6.66
CA SER A 35 -4.28 8.09 -7.16
C SER A 35 -3.60 6.79 -6.72
N ALA A 36 -2.27 6.72 -6.75
CA ALA A 36 -1.54 5.56 -6.24
C ALA A 36 -1.72 5.34 -4.72
N ASN A 37 -1.86 6.39 -3.92
CA ASN A 37 -2.07 6.23 -2.48
C ASN A 37 -3.48 5.74 -2.18
N LEU A 38 -4.49 6.23 -2.91
CA LEU A 38 -5.87 5.75 -2.78
C LEU A 38 -5.99 4.29 -3.21
N GLU A 39 -5.41 3.92 -4.36
CA GLU A 39 -5.39 2.54 -4.84
C GLU A 39 -4.67 1.61 -3.85
N LEU A 40 -3.56 2.06 -3.27
CA LEU A 40 -2.83 1.32 -2.24
C LEU A 40 -3.68 1.05 -0.98
N ILE A 41 -4.34 2.08 -0.47
CA ILE A 41 -5.18 1.99 0.72
C ILE A 41 -6.35 1.05 0.46
N ASP A 42 -6.99 1.14 -0.71
CA ASP A 42 -8.10 0.27 -1.11
C ASP A 42 -7.68 -1.22 -1.20
N LEU A 43 -6.50 -1.47 -1.80
CA LEU A 43 -5.93 -2.80 -1.92
C LEU A 43 -5.60 -3.41 -0.56
N LEU A 44 -4.96 -2.62 0.32
CA LEU A 44 -4.59 -3.06 1.67
C LEU A 44 -5.80 -3.25 2.57
N SER A 45 -6.76 -2.33 2.53
CA SER A 45 -8.03 -2.42 3.25
C SER A 45 -8.77 -3.71 2.89
N SER A 46 -8.87 -4.04 1.60
CA SER A 46 -9.50 -5.28 1.14
C SER A 46 -8.71 -6.52 1.56
N TYR A 47 -7.37 -6.48 1.46
CA TYR A 47 -6.51 -7.61 1.81
C TYR A 47 -6.51 -7.94 3.30
N PHE A 48 -6.47 -6.91 4.15
CA PHE A 48 -6.47 -7.05 5.62
C PHE A 48 -7.88 -6.99 6.23
N ASN A 49 -8.92 -6.88 5.40
CA ASN A 49 -10.32 -6.76 5.82
C ASN A 49 -10.54 -5.64 6.88
N THR A 50 -9.84 -4.52 6.71
CA THR A 50 -9.84 -3.39 7.65
C THR A 50 -10.40 -2.14 6.98
N SER A 51 -10.82 -1.14 7.76
CA SER A 51 -11.28 0.14 7.22
C SER A 51 -10.15 0.92 6.55
N LYS A 52 -10.47 1.66 5.49
CA LYS A 52 -9.50 2.55 4.81
C LYS A 52 -8.91 3.60 5.77
N SER A 53 -9.69 4.04 6.75
CA SER A 53 -9.27 4.97 7.81
C SER A 53 -8.24 4.36 8.76
N SER A 54 -8.25 3.03 8.90
CA SER A 54 -7.30 2.29 9.73
C SER A 54 -5.94 2.09 9.07
N VAL A 55 -5.84 2.31 7.76
CA VAL A 55 -4.59 2.16 7.00
C VAL A 55 -3.90 3.52 6.91
N LYS A 56 -2.80 3.68 7.63
CA LYS A 56 -2.07 4.96 7.75
C LYS A 56 -0.63 4.83 7.27
N ILE A 57 -0.22 5.72 6.37
CA ILE A 57 1.16 5.75 5.88
C ILE A 57 2.01 6.54 6.86
N LEU A 58 2.85 5.86 7.65
CA LEU A 58 3.75 6.50 8.63
C LEU A 58 4.98 7.11 7.96
N ARG A 59 5.62 6.38 7.03
CA ARG A 59 6.82 6.83 6.32
C ARG A 59 6.82 6.43 4.86
N GLY A 60 7.60 7.14 4.05
CA GLY A 60 7.80 6.80 2.63
C GLY A 60 6.74 7.38 1.69
N LEU A 61 6.04 8.45 2.07
CA LEU A 61 5.03 9.12 1.24
C LEU A 61 5.48 9.39 -0.21
N LYS A 62 6.73 9.83 -0.40
CA LYS A 62 7.35 10.09 -1.73
C LYS A 62 8.21 8.94 -2.27
N GLY A 63 8.42 7.88 -1.50
CA GLY A 63 9.33 6.78 -1.83
C GLY A 63 8.60 5.53 -2.35
N ARG A 64 9.37 4.60 -2.93
CA ARG A 64 8.87 3.26 -3.28
C ARG A 64 8.67 2.39 -2.04
N LYS A 65 9.54 2.51 -1.04
CA LYS A 65 9.39 1.83 0.25
C LYS A 65 8.57 2.70 1.19
N LYS A 66 7.51 2.14 1.77
CA LYS A 66 6.61 2.81 2.72
C LYS A 66 6.42 1.95 3.95
N ILE A 67 6.27 2.61 5.10
CA ILE A 67 5.87 1.96 6.34
C ILE A 67 4.41 2.31 6.56
N ILE A 68 3.58 1.29 6.69
CA ILE A 68 2.14 1.43 6.84
C ILE A 68 1.74 0.82 8.18
N GLU A 69 0.96 1.58 8.92
CA GLU A 69 0.29 1.16 10.12
C GLU A 69 -1.14 0.75 9.78
N ILE A 70 -1.55 -0.39 10.30
CA ILE A 70 -2.90 -0.92 10.20
C ILE A 70 -3.46 -0.96 11.62
N LEU A 71 -4.49 -0.16 11.88
CA LEU A 71 -5.23 -0.16 13.13
C LEU A 71 -6.37 -1.17 13.01
N GLU A 72 -6.14 -2.40 13.49
CA GLU A 72 -7.20 -3.40 13.62
C GLU A 72 -8.21 -2.89 14.68
N GLU A 73 -9.50 -2.95 14.36
CA GLU A 73 -10.61 -2.47 15.20
C GLU A 73 -11.39 -3.65 15.77
#